data_AF-A0AB35YUI2-F1
#
_entry.id   AF-A0AB35YUI2-F1
#
_cell.length_a   1.000
_cell.length_b   1.000
_cell.length_c   1.000
_cell.angle_alpha   90.00
_cell.angle_beta   90.00
_cell.angle_gamma   90.00
#
_symmetry.space_group_name_H-M   'P 1'
#
loop_
_entity.id
_entity.type
_entity.pdbx_description
1 polymer ?
#
loop_
_entity_poly.entity_id
_entity_poly.type
_entity_poly.pdbx_seq_one_letter_code
_entity_poly.pdbx_strand_id
1 'polypeptide(L)'
;MATEEQKAMQVENFLNRAYKLDRRIKRPSKGEYYSLTRAEQDGNAQKELDILKNRIEQAIDIFFKQRLNHKTEEHLRILLSHNASAKNSNDINNVVEKGLLLTEPFK
;
A
#
# COMPACT_ATOMS: atom_id res chain seq x y z
N MET A 1 -4.48 -19.06 -4.81
CA MET A 1 -4.41 -17.99 -3.79
C MET A 1 -2.96 -17.59 -3.63
N ALA A 2 -2.66 -16.30 -3.50
CA ALA A 2 -1.30 -15.83 -3.24
C ALA A 2 -0.85 -16.22 -1.82
N THR A 3 0.41 -16.60 -1.65
CA THR A 3 0.98 -16.89 -0.32
C THR A 3 1.13 -15.61 0.50
N GLU A 4 1.20 -15.71 1.83
CA GLU A 4 1.45 -14.52 2.67
C GLU A 4 2.75 -13.80 2.29
N GLU A 5 3.78 -14.54 1.90
CA GLU A 5 5.04 -13.99 1.40
C GLU A 5 4.83 -13.18 0.11
N GLN A 6 4.01 -13.66 -0.82
CA GLN A 6 3.67 -12.91 -2.03
C GLN A 6 2.93 -11.61 -1.71
N LYS A 7 1.98 -11.65 -0.76
CA LYS A 7 1.25 -10.45 -0.32
C LYS A 7 2.17 -9.43 0.35
N ALA A 8 3.05 -9.90 1.24
CA ALA A 8 4.06 -9.06 1.89
C ALA A 8 5.02 -8.43 0.87
N MET A 9 5.44 -9.20 -0.14
CA MET A 9 6.25 -8.70 -1.26
C MET A 9 5.51 -7.65 -2.09
N GLN A 10 4.22 -7.84 -2.36
CA GLN A 10 3.42 -6.87 -3.12
C GLN A 10 3.33 -5.53 -2.38
N VAL A 11 3.08 -5.55 -1.06
CA VAL A 11 3.03 -4.36 -0.21
C VAL A 11 4.36 -3.64 -0.22
N GLU A 12 5.45 -4.38 0.00
CA GLU A 12 6.81 -3.83 -0.05
C GLU A 12 7.10 -3.20 -1.41
N ASN A 13 6.78 -3.90 -2.51
CA ASN A 13 7.01 -3.40 -3.87
C ASN A 13 6.26 -2.11 -4.16
N PHE A 14 5.00 -2.01 -3.76
CA PHE A 14 4.18 -0.82 -3.98
C PHE A 14 4.77 0.38 -3.23
N LEU A 15 5.07 0.21 -1.94
CA LEU A 15 5.68 1.26 -1.12
C LEU A 15 7.09 1.61 -1.63
N ASN A 16 7.83 0.64 -2.18
CA ASN A 16 9.17 0.86 -2.70
C ASN A 16 9.16 1.71 -3.98
N ARG A 17 8.12 1.64 -4.81
CA ARG A 17 7.95 2.55 -5.95
C ARG A 17 7.84 4.00 -5.48
N ALA A 18 7.04 4.26 -4.44
CA ALA A 18 6.96 5.60 -3.84
C ALA A 18 8.29 6.03 -3.20
N TYR A 19 8.97 5.13 -2.49
CA TYR A 19 10.29 5.41 -1.89
C TYR A 19 11.36 5.76 -2.92
N LYS A 20 11.33 5.15 -4.11
CA LYS A 20 12.24 5.51 -5.21
C LYS A 20 12.02 6.94 -5.70
N LEU A 21 10.77 7.42 -5.68
CA LEU A 21 10.39 8.78 -6.07
C LEU A 21 10.69 9.81 -4.97
N ASP A 22 10.54 9.44 -3.71
CA ASP A 22 10.87 10.29 -2.56
C ASP A 22 11.57 9.49 -1.45
N ARG A 23 12.90 9.59 -1.39
CA ARG A 23 13.72 8.87 -0.40
C ARG A 23 13.61 9.40 1.03
N ARG A 24 12.81 10.46 1.27
CA ARG A 24 12.59 11.00 2.62
C ARG A 24 11.60 10.17 3.43
N ILE A 25 10.79 9.33 2.79
CA ILE A 25 9.88 8.43 3.49
C ILE A 25 10.63 7.23 4.07
N LYS A 26 10.04 6.60 5.11
CA LYS A 26 10.60 5.40 5.73
C LYS A 26 10.76 4.28 4.70
N ARG A 27 11.94 3.63 4.70
CA ARG A 27 12.24 2.48 3.85
C ARG A 27 11.20 1.36 4.06
N PRO A 28 10.55 0.88 2.99
CA PRO A 28 9.57 -0.21 3.08
C PRO A 28 10.19 -1.53 3.52
N SER A 29 9.39 -2.36 4.18
CA SER A 29 9.76 -3.72 4.54
C SER A 29 8.55 -4.64 4.52
N LYS A 30 8.73 -5.90 4.08
CA LYS A 30 7.74 -6.99 4.25
C LYS A 30 7.27 -7.14 5.70
N GLY A 31 8.12 -6.81 6.66
CA GLY A 31 7.81 -6.88 8.09
C GLY A 31 6.60 -6.02 8.50
N GLU A 32 6.31 -4.94 7.77
CA GLU A 32 5.13 -4.10 8.02
C GLU A 32 3.84 -4.89 7.78
N TYR A 33 3.78 -5.70 6.72
CA TYR A 33 2.62 -6.56 6.44
C TYR A 33 2.51 -7.72 7.44
N TYR A 34 3.63 -8.37 7.77
CA TYR A 34 3.63 -9.46 8.75
C TYR A 34 3.25 -9.01 10.17
N SER A 35 3.56 -7.77 10.53
CA SER A 35 3.14 -7.22 11.82
C SER A 35 1.62 -7.10 11.88
N LEU A 36 0.99 -6.66 10.78
CA LEU A 36 -0.46 -6.62 10.66
C LEU A 36 -1.08 -8.02 10.75
N THR A 37 -0.61 -9.00 9.96
CA THR A 37 -1.22 -10.34 9.96
C THR A 37 -1.12 -11.04 11.31
N ARG A 38 -0.02 -10.86 12.03
CA ARG A 38 0.12 -11.38 13.42
C ARG A 38 -0.83 -10.68 14.38
N ALA A 39 -0.90 -9.35 14.32
CA ALA A 39 -1.80 -8.58 15.18
C ALA A 39 -3.28 -8.90 14.94
N GLU A 40 -3.65 -9.32 13.72
CA GLU A 40 -4.98 -9.85 13.40
C GLU A 40 -5.27 -11.19 14.07
N GLN A 41 -4.30 -12.10 14.09
CA GLN A 41 -4.42 -13.38 14.79
C GLN A 41 -4.60 -13.17 16.30
N ASP A 42 -3.93 -12.16 16.86
CA ASP A 42 -4.02 -11.78 18.27
C ASP A 42 -5.27 -10.93 18.60
N GLY A 43 -6.08 -10.56 17.60
CA GLY A 43 -7.28 -9.74 17.77
C GLY A 43 -7.03 -8.25 18.07
N ASN A 44 -5.80 -7.75 17.91
CA ASN A 44 -5.40 -6.37 18.19
C ASN A 44 -4.70 -5.70 17.00
N ALA A 45 -5.33 -5.79 15.82
CA ALA A 45 -4.75 -5.33 14.56
C ALA A 45 -4.85 -3.83 14.30
N GLN A 46 -5.71 -3.11 15.03
CA GLN A 46 -6.11 -1.74 14.68
C GLN A 46 -4.91 -0.81 14.50
N LYS A 47 -3.94 -0.86 15.43
CA LYS A 47 -2.73 -0.04 15.37
C LYS A 47 -1.90 -0.34 14.11
N GLU A 48 -1.63 -1.61 13.83
CA GLU A 48 -0.80 -1.99 12.68
C GLU A 48 -1.53 -1.72 11.36
N LEU A 49 -2.87 -1.85 11.35
CA LEU A 49 -3.70 -1.50 10.20
C LEU A 49 -3.61 -0.01 9.90
N ASP A 50 -3.76 0.85 10.92
CA ASP A 50 -3.68 2.30 10.76
C ASP A 50 -2.29 2.74 10.28
N ILE A 51 -1.22 2.11 10.80
CA ILE A 51 0.14 2.35 10.30
C ILE A 51 0.23 2.02 8.82
N LEU A 52 -0.24 0.84 8.39
CA LEU A 52 -0.16 0.41 7.00
C LEU A 52 -1.00 1.29 6.07
N LYS A 53 -2.20 1.70 6.50
CA LYS A 53 -3.07 2.62 5.76
C LYS A 53 -2.42 3.97 5.55
N ASN A 54 -1.83 4.55 6.59
CA ASN A 54 -1.10 5.83 6.50
C ASN A 54 0.12 5.73 5.56
N ARG A 55 0.81 4.57 5.57
CA ARG A 55 1.94 4.32 4.66
C ARG A 55 1.49 4.27 3.20
N ILE A 56 0.36 3.64 2.91
CA ILE A 56 -0.23 3.58 1.58
C ILE A 56 -0.72 4.96 1.13
N GLU A 57 -1.37 5.72 2.01
CA GLU A 57 -1.80 7.09 1.74
C GLU A 57 -0.61 7.99 1.40
N GLN A 58 0.47 7.94 2.19
CA GLN A 58 1.71 8.66 1.89
C GLN A 58 2.29 8.28 0.53
N ALA A 59 2.25 6.99 0.16
CA ALA A 59 2.71 6.53 -1.14
C ALA A 59 1.84 7.08 -2.28
N ILE A 60 0.51 7.08 -2.12
CA ILE A 60 -0.44 7.64 -3.07
C ILE A 60 -0.19 9.15 -3.28
N ASP A 61 0.03 9.90 -2.21
CA ASP A 61 0.37 11.33 -2.27
C ASP A 61 1.65 11.61 -3.07
N ILE A 62 2.64 10.73 -2.97
CA ILE A 62 3.88 10.84 -3.75
C ILE A 62 3.61 10.61 -5.24
N PHE A 63 2.75 9.66 -5.58
CA PHE A 63 2.35 9.43 -6.97
C PHE A 63 1.54 10.61 -7.53
N PHE A 64 0.66 11.23 -6.75
CA PHE A 64 -0.07 12.43 -7.16
C PHE A 64 0.82 13.63 -7.49
N LYS A 65 2.01 13.71 -6.88
CA LYS A 65 2.99 14.77 -7.18
C LYS A 65 3.73 14.55 -8.50
N GLN A 66 3.60 13.38 -9.12
CA GLN A 66 4.19 13.09 -10.42
C GLN A 66 3.28 13.61 -11.55
N ARG A 67 3.83 13.71 -12.77
CA ARG A 67 3.01 14.01 -13.94
C ARG A 67 2.15 12.80 -14.30
N LEU A 68 0.87 12.88 -13.95
CA LEU A 68 -0.13 11.85 -14.22
C LEU A 68 -1.03 12.26 -15.39
N ASN A 69 -1.56 11.27 -16.12
CA ASN A 69 -2.72 11.51 -16.98
C ASN A 69 -4.00 11.50 -16.12
N HIS A 70 -5.06 12.13 -16.63
CA HIS A 70 -6.31 12.30 -15.88
C HIS A 70 -6.90 10.96 -15.40
N LYS A 71 -6.85 9.92 -16.25
CA LYS A 71 -7.36 8.59 -15.93
C LYS A 71 -6.59 7.94 -14.76
N THR A 72 -5.28 8.07 -14.71
CA THR A 72 -4.46 7.55 -13.61
C THR A 72 -4.74 8.31 -12.32
N GLU A 73 -4.95 9.63 -12.40
CA GLU A 73 -5.32 10.46 -11.26
C GLU A 73 -6.65 10.01 -10.63
N GLU A 74 -7.70 9.81 -11.45
CA GLU A 74 -8.99 9.31 -10.97
C GLU A 74 -8.87 7.94 -10.29
N HIS A 75 -8.14 7.01 -10.91
CA HIS A 75 -7.95 5.69 -10.31
C HIS A 75 -7.16 5.74 -9.00
N LEU A 76 -6.19 6.64 -8.86
CA LEU A 76 -5.49 6.85 -7.59
C LEU A 76 -6.42 7.42 -6.51
N ARG A 77 -7.38 8.27 -6.85
CA ARG A 77 -8.40 8.76 -5.90
C ARG A 77 -9.32 7.62 -5.44
N ILE A 78 -9.71 6.73 -6.35
CA ILE A 78 -10.48 5.52 -6.01
C ILE A 78 -9.64 4.61 -5.10
N LEU A 79 -8.35 4.46 -5.38
CA LEU A 79 -7.43 3.68 -4.56
C LEU A 79 -7.34 4.21 -3.13
N LEU A 80 -7.26 5.54 -2.97
CA LEU A 80 -7.26 6.21 -1.67
C LEU A 80 -8.54 5.90 -0.88
N SER A 81 -9.71 5.95 -1.53
CA SER A 81 -10.98 5.59 -0.91
C SER A 81 -11.04 4.11 -0.49
N HIS A 82 -10.52 3.20 -1.33
CA HIS A 82 -10.42 1.78 -0.97
C HIS A 82 -9.48 1.55 0.21
N ASN A 83 -8.33 2.26 0.26
CA ASN A 83 -7.41 2.22 1.40
C ASN A 83 -8.10 2.66 2.68
N ALA A 84 -8.82 3.79 2.65
CA ALA A 84 -9.58 4.29 3.80
C ALA A 84 -10.61 3.28 4.32
N SER A 85 -11.22 2.51 3.41
CA SER A 85 -12.23 1.50 3.74
C SER A 85 -11.66 0.14 4.15
N ALA A 86 -10.35 -0.09 4.03
CA ALA A 86 -9.72 -1.37 4.37
C ALA A 86 -9.81 -1.66 5.88
N LYS A 87 -10.17 -2.90 6.22
CA LYS A 87 -10.39 -3.36 7.60
C LYS A 87 -9.44 -4.45 8.05
N ASN A 88 -8.69 -5.05 7.13
CA ASN A 88 -7.77 -6.15 7.43
C ASN A 88 -6.66 -6.27 6.36
N SER A 89 -5.73 -7.19 6.58
CA SER A 89 -4.58 -7.50 5.74
C SER A 89 -4.94 -7.98 4.34
N ASN A 90 -6.10 -8.63 4.18
CA ASN A 90 -6.58 -9.03 2.86
C ASN A 90 -7.11 -7.83 2.08
N ASP A 91 -7.84 -6.92 2.74
CA ASP A 91 -8.29 -5.67 2.12
C ASP A 91 -7.10 -4.81 1.69
N ILE A 92 -6.09 -4.70 2.56
CA ILE A 92 -4.84 -3.99 2.21
C ILE A 92 -4.17 -4.64 1.00
N ASN A 93 -4.08 -5.97 0.95
CA ASN A 93 -3.49 -6.64 -0.21
C ASN A 93 -4.27 -6.33 -1.49
N ASN A 94 -5.60 -6.32 -1.45
CA ASN A 94 -6.44 -5.98 -2.60
C ASN A 94 -6.24 -4.53 -3.06
N VAL A 95 -6.05 -3.59 -2.13
CA VAL A 95 -5.68 -2.20 -2.45
C VAL A 95 -4.32 -2.18 -3.13
N VAL A 96 -3.32 -2.83 -2.54
CA VAL A 96 -1.95 -2.85 -3.07
C VAL A 96 -1.87 -3.49 -4.46
N GLU A 97 -2.57 -4.60 -4.71
CA GLU A 97 -2.60 -5.24 -6.02
C GLU A 97 -3.13 -4.29 -7.10
N LYS A 98 -4.23 -3.58 -6.83
CA LYS A 98 -4.75 -2.53 -7.72
C LYS A 98 -3.74 -1.40 -7.88
N GLY A 99 -3.11 -0.98 -6.78
CA GLY A 99 -2.10 0.06 -6.77
C GLY A 99 -0.86 -0.28 -7.61
N LEU A 100 -0.42 -1.53 -7.58
CA LEU A 100 0.71 -2.01 -8.40
C LEU A 100 0.40 -1.92 -9.89
N LEU A 101 -0.81 -2.26 -10.32
CA LEU A 101 -1.19 -2.11 -11.73
C LEU A 101 -1.19 -0.64 -12.17
N LEU A 102 -1.72 0.25 -11.34
CA LEU A 102 -1.79 1.69 -11.62
C LEU A 102 -0.40 2.36 -11.63
N THR A 103 0.52 1.83 -10.84
CA THR A 103 1.86 2.41 -10.63
C THR A 103 2.95 1.69 -11.42
N GLU A 104 2.61 0.79 -12.35
CA GLU A 104 3.59 0.16 -13.26
C GLU A 104 4.51 1.18 -13.96
N PRO A 105 4.03 2.37 -14.40
CA PRO A 105 4.90 3.39 -14.99
C PRO A 105 5.98 3.95 -14.04
N PHE A 106 5.86 3.72 -12.73
CA PHE A 106 6.79 4.19 -11.69
C PHE A 106 7.75 3.11 -11.18
N LYS A 107 7.84 1.97 -11.88
CA LYS A 107 8.67 0.83 -11.48
C LYS A 107 10.17 1.15 -11.43
#